data_AF-A0A1U7CW87-F1
#
_entry.id   AF-A0A1U7CW87-F1
#
_cell.length_a   1.000
_cell.length_b   1.000
_cell.length_c   1.000
_cell.angle_alpha   90.00
_cell.angle_beta   90.00
_cell.angle_gamma   90.00
#
_symmetry.space_group_name_H-M   'P 1'
#
loop_
_entity.id
_entity.type
_entity.pdbx_description
1 polymer ?
#
loop_
_entity_poly.entity_id
_entity_poly.type
_entity_poly.pdbx_seq_one_letter_code
_entity_poly.pdbx_strand_id
1 'polypeptide(L)'
;MTDSPSGRRRPSIHITLARASRLHRLILFLGESPRTRDVVLSQLGIGLRTFYRELELLARCGVKVHHKGKQYTLMATVEQAEGRLPFPDPQLSFSEMAELARCDCESARRLSRLLTSVTSHPGPTPKKTPRAKKPK
;
A
#
# COMPACT_ATOMS: atom_id res chain seq x y z
N MET A 1 20.65 29.92 -5.68
CA MET A 1 19.21 29.64 -5.62
C MET A 1 19.04 28.17 -5.26
N THR A 2 18.84 27.89 -3.97
CA THR A 2 18.72 26.55 -3.42
C THR A 2 17.25 26.12 -3.47
N ASP A 3 16.98 25.11 -4.29
CA ASP A 3 15.67 24.47 -4.42
C ASP A 3 15.28 23.87 -3.05
N SER A 4 14.34 24.51 -2.37
CA SER A 4 13.82 24.03 -1.09
C SER A 4 12.89 22.86 -1.40
N PRO A 5 13.09 21.65 -0.86
CA PRO A 5 12.18 20.54 -1.08
C PRO A 5 10.87 20.90 -0.38
N SER A 6 9.93 21.45 -1.15
CA SER A 6 8.57 21.79 -0.72
C SER A 6 8.08 20.76 0.30
N GLY A 7 7.78 21.25 1.50
CA GLY A 7 7.53 20.43 2.67
C GLY A 7 6.57 19.31 2.33
N ARG A 8 7.10 18.08 2.35
CA ARG A 8 6.34 16.82 2.27
C ARG A 8 5.43 16.75 3.50
N ARG A 9 4.37 17.55 3.55
CA ARG A 9 3.31 17.38 4.53
C ARG A 9 2.59 16.09 4.16
N ARG A 10 3.12 14.98 4.66
CA ARG A 10 2.45 13.69 4.64
C ARG A 10 1.16 13.90 5.43
N PRO A 11 -0.01 13.68 4.83
CA PRO A 11 -1.26 13.81 5.58
C PRO A 11 -1.23 12.79 6.73
N SER A 12 -1.67 13.21 7.93
CA SER A 12 -1.78 12.34 9.11
C SER A 12 -2.97 11.38 8.91
N ILE A 13 -2.78 10.39 8.04
CA ILE A 13 -3.78 9.39 7.72
C ILE A 13 -3.42 8.11 8.44
N HIS A 14 -4.18 7.80 9.48
CA HIS A 14 -4.10 6.49 10.12
C HIS A 14 -4.73 5.44 9.19
N ILE A 15 -3.95 4.39 8.90
CA ILE A 15 -4.41 3.27 8.10
C ILE A 15 -4.07 1.96 8.81
N THR A 16 -4.88 0.93 8.54
CA THR A 16 -4.61 -0.41 9.03
C THR A 16 -3.49 -1.07 8.22
N LEU A 17 -2.83 -2.07 8.80
CA LEU A 17 -1.79 -2.87 8.13
C LEU A 17 -2.29 -3.47 6.81
N ALA A 18 -3.49 -4.05 6.81
CA ALA A 18 -4.10 -4.62 5.61
C ALA A 18 -4.31 -3.56 4.51
N ARG A 19 -4.65 -2.32 4.88
CA ARG A 19 -4.80 -1.23 3.92
C ARG A 19 -3.45 -0.77 3.37
N ALA A 20 -2.43 -0.67 4.22
CA ALA A 20 -1.07 -0.32 3.82
C ALA A 20 -0.52 -1.32 2.79
N SER A 21 -0.66 -2.62 3.08
CA SER A 21 -0.23 -3.69 2.17
C SER A 21 -0.96 -3.62 0.82
N ARG A 22 -2.28 -3.37 0.81
CA ARG A 22 -3.03 -3.20 -0.45
C ARG A 22 -2.58 -1.99 -1.26
N LEU A 23 -2.33 -0.85 -0.63
CA LEU A 23 -1.85 0.35 -1.31
C LEU A 23 -0.47 0.12 -1.94
N HIS A 24 0.43 -0.49 -1.16
CA HIS A 24 1.77 -0.85 -1.61
C HIS A 24 1.72 -1.81 -2.82
N ARG A 25 0.89 -2.85 -2.76
CA ARG A 25 0.63 -3.74 -3.92
C ARG A 25 0.08 -3.01 -5.13
N LEU A 26 -0.88 -2.12 -4.93
CA LEU A 26 -1.53 -1.38 -6.01
C LEU A 26 -0.51 -0.50 -6.76
N ILE A 27 0.37 0.21 -6.04
CA ILE A 27 1.38 1.06 -6.69
C ILE A 27 2.44 0.25 -7.42
N LEU A 28 2.86 -0.90 -6.90
CA LEU A 28 3.79 -1.81 -7.59
C LEU A 28 3.15 -2.31 -8.90
N PHE A 29 1.91 -2.81 -8.80
CA PHE A 29 1.21 -3.39 -9.94
C PHE A 29 0.91 -2.37 -11.06
N LEU A 30 0.60 -1.12 -10.69
CA LEU A 30 0.39 -0.02 -11.65
C LEU A 30 1.70 0.62 -12.13
N GLY A 31 2.79 0.44 -11.39
CA GLY A 31 4.12 0.91 -11.77
C GLY A 31 4.79 0.03 -12.82
N GLU A 32 4.43 -1.26 -12.90
CA GLU A 32 4.93 -2.19 -13.91
C GLU A 32 4.44 -1.87 -15.33
N SER A 33 3.13 -1.65 -15.50
CA SER A 33 2.51 -1.33 -16.79
C SER A 33 1.08 -0.81 -16.61
N PRO A 34 0.50 -0.14 -17.62
CA PRO A 34 -0.91 0.25 -17.59
C PRO A 34 -1.83 -0.97 -17.44
N ARG A 35 -2.76 -0.94 -16.47
CA ARG A 35 -3.66 -2.07 -16.17
C ARG A 35 -5.12 -1.69 -16.33
N THR A 36 -5.93 -2.60 -16.87
CA THR A 36 -7.39 -2.41 -16.86
C THR A 36 -7.94 -2.61 -15.46
N ARG A 37 -9.11 -2.02 -15.18
CA ARG A 37 -9.80 -2.17 -13.90
C ARG A 37 -9.95 -3.64 -13.50
N ASP A 38 -10.44 -4.48 -14.40
CA ASP A 38 -10.82 -5.85 -14.07
C ASP A 38 -9.59 -6.70 -13.74
N VAL A 39 -8.46 -6.43 -14.38
CA VAL A 39 -7.15 -7.04 -14.06
C VAL A 39 -6.65 -6.59 -12.69
N VAL A 40 -6.83 -5.31 -12.34
CA VAL A 40 -6.47 -4.82 -11.00
C VAL A 40 -7.31 -5.49 -9.91
N LEU A 41 -8.63 -5.60 -10.12
CA LEU A 41 -9.54 -6.23 -9.17
C LEU A 41 -9.23 -7.72 -8.97
N SER A 42 -8.96 -8.46 -10.05
CA SER A 42 -8.66 -9.88 -9.98
C SER A 42 -7.30 -10.15 -9.34
N GLN A 43 -6.25 -9.42 -9.75
CA GLN A 43 -4.90 -9.63 -9.25
C GLN A 43 -4.75 -9.25 -7.77
N LEU A 44 -5.38 -8.16 -7.34
CA LEU A 44 -5.34 -7.72 -5.95
C LEU A 44 -6.39 -8.41 -5.08
N GLY A 45 -7.34 -9.15 -5.67
CA GLY A 45 -8.42 -9.82 -4.94
C GLY A 45 -9.36 -8.86 -4.21
N ILE A 46 -9.60 -7.66 -4.77
CA ILE A 46 -10.39 -6.60 -4.13
C ILE A 46 -11.69 -6.32 -4.89
N GLY A 47 -12.70 -5.82 -4.18
CA GLY A 47 -13.94 -5.34 -4.78
C GLY A 47 -13.85 -3.91 -5.34
N LEU A 48 -14.80 -3.56 -6.21
CA LEU A 48 -14.85 -2.26 -6.90
C LEU A 48 -14.83 -1.05 -5.95
N ARG A 49 -15.63 -1.11 -4.88
CA ARG A 49 -15.66 -0.04 -3.85
C ARG A 49 -14.30 0.12 -3.17
N THR A 50 -13.62 -0.97 -2.86
CA THR A 50 -12.28 -0.93 -2.25
C THR A 50 -11.29 -0.30 -3.20
N PHE A 51 -11.28 -0.70 -4.47
CA PHE A 51 -10.41 -0.13 -5.49
C PHE A 51 -10.51 1.40 -5.58
N TYR A 52 -11.71 1.96 -5.73
CA TYR A 52 -11.87 3.41 -5.80
C TYR A 52 -11.49 4.12 -4.49
N ARG A 53 -11.75 3.51 -3.33
CA ARG A 53 -11.32 4.06 -2.04
C ARG A 53 -9.80 4.07 -1.87
N GLU A 54 -9.09 3.10 -2.44
CA GLU A 54 -7.63 3.13 -2.44
C GLU A 54 -7.11 4.18 -3.43
N LEU A 55 -7.71 4.34 -4.61
CA LEU A 55 -7.36 5.43 -5.55
C LEU A 55 -7.57 6.81 -4.95
N GLU A 56 -8.69 7.03 -4.25
CA GLU A 56 -8.97 8.28 -3.56
C GLU A 56 -7.93 8.57 -2.47
N LEU A 57 -7.55 7.54 -1.71
CA LEU A 57 -6.51 7.68 -0.69
C LEU A 57 -5.14 7.99 -1.32
N LEU A 58 -4.76 7.31 -2.41
CA LEU A 58 -3.55 7.63 -3.16
C LEU A 58 -3.53 9.10 -3.58
N ALA A 59 -4.64 9.60 -4.13
CA ALA A 59 -4.76 11.00 -4.52
C ALA A 59 -4.56 11.96 -3.34
N ARG A 60 -5.14 11.66 -2.17
CA ARG A 60 -4.94 12.44 -0.92
C ARG A 60 -3.50 12.42 -0.43
N CYS A 61 -2.78 11.33 -0.67
CA CYS A 61 -1.34 11.22 -0.38
C CYS A 61 -0.47 11.87 -1.47
N GLY A 62 -1.07 12.49 -2.48
CA GLY A 62 -0.34 13.10 -3.60
C GLY A 62 0.20 12.10 -4.61
N VAL A 63 -0.26 10.85 -4.59
CA VAL A 63 0.06 9.82 -5.60
C VAL A 63 -1.01 9.87 -6.68
N LYS A 64 -0.63 10.32 -7.88
CA LYS A 64 -1.57 10.47 -9.00
C LYS A 64 -1.60 9.21 -9.86
N VAL A 65 -2.81 8.69 -10.08
CA VAL A 65 -3.09 7.60 -11.02
C VAL A 65 -3.95 8.18 -12.15
N HIS A 66 -3.47 8.06 -13.39
CA HIS A 66 -4.20 8.50 -14.56
C HIS A 66 -5.11 7.38 -15.05
N HIS A 67 -6.31 7.73 -15.52
CA HIS A 67 -7.24 6.80 -16.14
C HIS A 67 -7.51 7.23 -17.57
N LYS A 68 -6.99 6.48 -18.55
CA LYS A 68 -7.15 6.75 -19.99
C LYS A 68 -7.40 5.43 -20.72
N GLY A 69 -8.37 5.43 -21.64
CA GLY A 69 -8.65 4.24 -22.46
C GLY A 69 -8.99 2.99 -21.64
N LYS A 70 -9.69 3.13 -20.50
CA LYS A 70 -10.02 2.04 -19.55
C LYS A 70 -8.82 1.44 -18.80
N GLN A 71 -7.65 2.05 -18.93
CA GLN A 71 -6.42 1.64 -18.24
C GLN A 71 -6.03 2.67 -17.19
N TYR A 72 -5.50 2.16 -16.08
CA TYR A 72 -4.94 2.91 -14.98
C TYR A 72 -3.41 2.86 -15.06
N THR A 73 -2.79 4.03 -14.96
CA THR A 73 -1.34 4.18 -15.04
C THR A 73 -0.84 5.06 -13.91
N LEU A 74 0.22 4.63 -13.22
CA LEU A 74 0.87 5.45 -12.21
C LEU A 74 1.63 6.60 -12.90
N MET A 75 1.40 7.85 -12.47
CA MET A 75 2.07 9.02 -13.08
C MET A 75 3.46 9.30 -12.51
N ALA A 76 3.79 8.72 -11.35
CA ALA A 76 5.08 8.84 -10.69
C ALA A 76 5.82 7.49 -10.76
N THR A 77 7.11 7.48 -10.46
CA THR A 77 7.81 6.20 -10.26
C THR A 77 7.29 5.51 -8.99
N VAL A 78 7.48 4.20 -8.89
CA VAL A 78 7.14 3.42 -7.69
C VAL A 78 7.81 4.03 -6.46
N GLU A 79 9.10 4.32 -6.52
CA GLU A 79 9.88 4.93 -5.43
C GLU A 79 9.29 6.26 -4.96
N GLN A 80 8.88 7.12 -5.90
CA GLN A 80 8.25 8.39 -5.59
C GLN A 80 6.87 8.21 -4.94
N ALA A 81 6.12 7.19 -5.35
CA ALA A 81 4.83 6.85 -4.75
C ALA A 81 5.00 6.27 -3.34
N GLU A 82 5.94 5.35 -3.13
CA GLU A 82 6.28 4.78 -1.83
C GLU A 82 6.64 5.86 -0.81
N GLY A 83 7.47 6.82 -1.20
CA GLY A 83 7.86 7.94 -0.33
C GLY A 83 6.70 8.82 0.16
N ARG A 84 5.52 8.70 -0.48
CA ARG A 84 4.28 9.45 -0.18
C ARG A 84 3.23 8.60 0.53
N LEU A 85 3.33 7.28 0.51
CA LEU A 85 2.35 6.41 1.16
C LEU A 85 2.39 6.58 2.68
N PRO A 86 1.21 6.58 3.36
CA PRO A 86 1.16 6.50 4.80
C PRO A 86 1.58 5.10 5.24
N PHE A 87 2.28 5.02 6.38
CA PHE A 87 2.66 3.76 7.02
C PHE A 87 1.76 3.54 8.25
N PRO A 88 1.33 2.30 8.55
CA PRO A 88 0.52 2.03 9.73
C PRO A 88 1.26 2.46 11.00
N ASP A 89 0.53 3.06 11.95
CA ASP A 89 1.10 3.53 13.20
C ASP A 89 1.70 2.35 14.00
N PRO A 90 3.01 2.39 14.34
CA PRO A 90 3.67 1.31 15.06
C PRO A 90 3.32 1.22 16.55
N GLN A 91 2.60 2.21 17.11
CA GLN A 91 2.18 2.26 18.52
C GLN A 91 3.33 2.01 19.50
N LEU A 92 4.43 2.76 19.36
CA LEU A 92 5.60 2.67 20.25
C LEU A 92 5.40 3.50 21.52
N SER A 93 5.81 2.94 22.66
CA SER A 93 5.93 3.64 23.94
C SER A 93 7.15 4.57 23.99
N PHE A 94 7.22 5.43 25.02
CA PHE A 94 8.37 6.32 25.22
C PHE A 94 9.69 5.57 25.42
N SER A 95 9.68 4.44 26.14
CA SER A 95 10.88 3.61 26.32
C SER A 95 11.33 3.00 25.00
N GLU A 96 10.40 2.44 24.21
CA GLU A 96 10.71 1.87 22.90
C GLU A 96 11.22 2.94 21.91
N MET A 97 10.68 4.15 21.96
CA MET A 97 11.19 5.27 21.16
C MET A 97 12.61 5.67 21.59
N ALA A 98 12.88 5.70 22.91
CA ALA A 98 14.19 6.00 23.45
C ALA A 98 15.23 4.91 23.13
N GLU A 99 14.82 3.65 23.04
CA GLU A 99 15.64 2.55 22.53
C GLU A 99 15.90 2.70 21.04
N LEU A 100 14.88 3.01 20.24
CA LEU A 100 14.98 3.19 18.80
C LEU A 100 15.96 4.30 18.41
N ALA A 101 15.99 5.37 19.21
CA ALA A 101 16.93 6.47 19.04
C ALA A 101 18.41 6.06 19.22
N ARG A 102 18.71 4.91 19.84
CA ARG A 102 20.09 4.48 20.16
C ARG A 102 20.70 3.51 19.15
N CYS A 103 20.06 3.29 18.00
CA CYS A 103 20.45 2.36 16.93
C CYS A 103 20.49 0.86 17.35
N ASP A 104 20.21 -0.03 16.38
CA ASP A 104 20.25 -1.50 16.48
C ASP A 104 19.65 -2.14 17.75
N CYS A 105 18.46 -1.70 18.12
CA CYS A 105 17.70 -2.24 19.26
C CYS A 105 16.53 -3.15 18.84
N GLU A 106 15.87 -3.78 19.81
CA GLU A 106 14.68 -4.62 19.58
C GLU A 106 13.55 -3.83 18.91
N SER A 107 13.33 -2.58 19.31
CA SER A 107 12.35 -1.68 18.72
C SER A 107 12.57 -1.48 17.21
N ALA A 108 13.82 -1.37 16.76
CA ALA A 108 14.16 -1.29 15.35
C ALA A 108 13.86 -2.60 14.60
N ARG A 109 14.15 -3.76 15.21
CA ARG A 109 13.82 -5.08 14.65
C ARG A 109 12.30 -5.27 14.53
N ARG A 110 11.52 -4.77 15.50
CA ARG A 110 10.05 -4.81 15.46
C ARG A 110 9.51 -3.96 14.30
N LEU A 111 10.03 -2.76 14.07
CA LEU A 111 9.67 -1.95 12.90
C LEU A 111 10.03 -2.65 11.58
N SER A 112 11.20 -3.30 11.52
CA SER A 112 11.60 -4.08 10.34
C SER A 112 10.59 -5.20 10.03
N ARG A 113 10.16 -5.98 11.02
CA ARG A 113 9.12 -7.01 10.84
C ARG A 113 7.77 -6.42 10.38
N LEU A 114 7.40 -5.25 10.91
CA LEU A 114 6.17 -4.55 10.51
C LEU A 114 6.26 -4.09 9.04
N LEU A 115 7.40 -3.54 8.62
CA LEU A 115 7.67 -3.19 7.23
C LEU A 115 7.56 -4.44 6.34
N THR A 116 8.24 -5.53 6.71
CA THR A 116 8.15 -6.81 6.01
C THR A 116 6.71 -7.30 5.90
N SER A 117 5.85 -7.09 6.92
CA SER A 117 4.45 -7.50 6.87
C SER A 117 3.60 -6.68 5.89
N VAL A 118 4.00 -5.42 5.63
CA VAL A 118 3.34 -4.55 4.64
C VAL A 118 3.84 -4.89 3.23
N THR A 119 5.14 -5.15 3.06
CA THR A 119 5.80 -5.33 1.76
C THR A 119 5.85 -6.78 1.28
N SER A 120 5.71 -7.75 2.19
CA SER A 120 5.63 -9.17 1.83
C SER A 120 4.23 -9.48 1.33
N HIS A 121 4.17 -9.92 0.09
CA HIS A 121 2.93 -10.09 -0.65
C HIS A 121 2.72 -11.58 -0.94
N PRO A 122 2.18 -12.40 -0.03
CA PRO A 122 1.79 -13.77 -0.38
C PRO A 122 0.71 -13.71 -1.46
N GLY A 123 0.95 -14.35 -2.62
CA GLY A 123 0.07 -14.30 -3.79
C GLY A 123 -1.40 -14.61 -3.47
N PRO A 124 -2.36 -14.21 -4.34
CA PRO A 124 -3.78 -14.42 -4.07
C PRO A 124 -4.05 -15.90 -3.76
N THR A 125 -4.61 -16.18 -2.59
CA THR A 125 -5.03 -17.52 -2.23
C THR A 125 -6.20 -17.93 -3.13
N PRO A 126 -6.14 -19.10 -3.79
CA PRO A 126 -7.22 -19.52 -4.69
C PRO A 126 -8.52 -19.65 -3.90
N LYS A 127 -9.59 -19.03 -4.41
CA LYS A 127 -10.95 -19.16 -3.86
C LYS A 127 -11.34 -20.64 -3.87
N LYS A 128 -11.52 -21.25 -2.68
CA LYS A 128 -12.08 -22.59 -2.55
C LYS A 128 -13.48 -22.60 -3.19
N THR A 129 -13.63 -23.30 -4.30
CA THR A 129 -14.91 -23.53 -4.97
C THR A 129 -15.85 -24.29 -4.01
N PRO A 130 -17.09 -23.84 -3.80
CA PRO A 130 -18.04 -24.59 -2.98
C PRO A 130 -18.32 -25.93 -3.66
N ARG A 131 -18.16 -27.01 -2.90
CA ARG A 131 -18.34 -28.40 -3.35
C ARG A 131 -19.79 -28.59 -3.80
N ALA A 132 -20.00 -28.92 -5.09
CA ALA A 132 -21.32 -29.20 -5.64
C ALA A 132 -21.97 -30.38 -4.88
N LYS A 133 -23.17 -30.15 -4.33
CA LYS A 133 -23.98 -31.22 -3.75
C LYS A 133 -24.47 -32.13 -4.89
N LYS A 134 -24.15 -33.43 -4.81
CA LYS A 134 -24.68 -34.45 -5.74
C LYS A 134 -26.22 -34.51 -5.60
N PRO A 135 -26.98 -34.58 -6.71
CA PRO A 135 -28.40 -34.91 -6.66
C PRO A 135 -28.55 -36.39 -6.27
N LYS A 136 -29.60 -36.67 -5.50
CA LYS A 136 -30.05 -38.01 -5.10
C LYS A 136 -31.05 -38.52 -6.14
#